data_AF-A0A453C6Y4-F1
#
_entry.id   AF-A0A453C6Y4-F1
#
_cell.length_a   1.000
_cell.length_b   1.000
_cell.length_c   1.000
_cell.angle_alpha   90.00
_cell.angle_beta   90.00
_cell.angle_gamma   90.00
#
_symmetry.space_group_name_H-M   'P 1'
#
loop_
_entity.id
_entity.type
_entity.pdbx_description
1 polymer ?
#
loop_
_entity_poly.entity_id
_entity_poly.type
_entity_poly.pdbx_seq_one_letter_code
_entity_poly.pdbx_strand_id
1 'polypeptide(L)'
;IYLRFITQWCQPECCRQHHTICSLFHRMILKIRNGYTFAGVQPFVTLFHWDSPQALEDKYGGFLNPNIINDYKDYAEVCFREFGDRVKHWITFNEPWAVSVAGYAMGVLAPGRCSPWEMGKCSAGDSASEPYTVSHHQLLAHAAAVKLYRKKYKVVQKGKIGITLVSAWFVPFSHSDSDSDAAKRAIDFMFGWFMDPLTRGDYPLSMRRMVRDRLPRFTKQQSKLVKGAFDFIGINYYTANYADNLPPSNGLKSYNTDARANLTGESWGKISYGNQHSVKTMRKRCFEV
;
A
#
# COMPACT_ATOMS: atom_id res chain seq x y z
N ILE A 1 -10.04 -24.38 -0.50
CA ILE A 1 -9.54 -23.49 -1.59
C ILE A 1 -9.66 -22.04 -1.10
N TYR A 2 -8.79 -21.13 -1.52
CA TYR A 2 -8.89 -19.70 -1.18
C TYR A 2 -9.09 -18.89 -2.46
N LEU A 3 -9.96 -17.88 -2.41
CA LEU A 3 -10.17 -16.94 -3.52
C LEU A 3 -10.04 -15.50 -3.01
N ARG A 4 -9.29 -14.67 -3.75
CA ARG A 4 -9.13 -13.25 -3.44
C ARG A 4 -10.12 -12.43 -4.26
N PHE A 5 -10.94 -11.63 -3.59
CA PHE A 5 -11.91 -10.73 -4.21
C PHE A 5 -11.56 -9.27 -3.89
N ILE A 6 -12.06 -8.36 -4.72
CA ILE A 6 -11.86 -6.92 -4.59
C ILE A 6 -13.22 -6.27 -4.38
N THR A 7 -13.30 -5.36 -3.41
CA THR A 7 -14.45 -4.47 -3.26
C THR A 7 -14.23 -3.21 -4.06
N GLN A 8 -15.32 -2.63 -4.56
CA GLN A 8 -15.26 -1.33 -5.20
C GLN A 8 -15.60 -0.26 -4.17
N TRP A 9 -14.70 0.71 -3.96
CA TRP A 9 -15.00 1.82 -3.06
C TRP A 9 -15.89 2.83 -3.80
N CYS A 10 -17.19 2.77 -3.50
CA CYS A 10 -18.15 3.76 -3.94
C CYS A 10 -18.48 4.74 -2.81
N GLN A 11 -18.90 5.95 -3.18
CA GLN A 11 -19.18 7.05 -2.25
C GLN A 11 -20.07 6.66 -1.06
N PRO A 12 -19.86 7.29 0.12
CA PRO A 12 -20.76 7.21 1.26
C PRO A 12 -22.16 7.73 0.95
N GLU A 13 -22.36 8.74 0.11
CA GLU A 13 -23.70 9.28 -0.22
C GLU A 13 -24.56 8.24 -0.95
N CYS A 14 -23.96 7.49 -1.88
CA CYS A 14 -24.59 6.32 -2.51
C CYS A 14 -24.89 5.20 -1.50
N CYS A 15 -24.04 5.01 -0.47
CA CYS A 15 -24.25 4.03 0.60
C CYS A 15 -25.16 4.51 1.76
N ARG A 16 -25.34 5.82 1.95
CA ARG A 16 -26.13 6.43 3.03
C ARG A 16 -27.57 6.70 2.61
N GLN A 17 -27.81 7.10 1.35
CA GLN A 17 -29.17 7.34 0.85
C GLN A 17 -29.81 6.09 0.24
N HIS A 18 -28.99 5.17 -0.28
CA HIS A 18 -29.47 3.88 -0.74
C HIS A 18 -28.75 2.79 0.04
N HIS A 19 -29.51 1.93 0.73
CA HIS A 19 -29.01 0.70 1.40
C HIS A 19 -28.37 -0.32 0.44
N THR A 20 -27.96 0.10 -0.75
CA THR A 20 -27.33 -0.70 -1.80
C THR A 20 -25.90 -0.25 -1.98
N ILE A 21 -24.99 -1.04 -1.43
CA ILE A 21 -23.59 -1.08 -1.86
C ILE A 21 -23.56 -1.26 -3.40
N CYS A 22 -22.79 -0.42 -4.08
CA CYS A 22 -22.63 -0.29 -5.53
C CYS A 22 -22.75 -1.60 -6.34
N SER A 23 -23.41 -1.49 -7.50
CA SER A 23 -23.88 -2.54 -8.41
C SER A 23 -22.88 -3.63 -8.83
N LEU A 24 -21.56 -3.41 -8.79
CA LEU A 24 -20.56 -4.45 -9.06
C LEU A 24 -20.37 -5.40 -7.87
N PHE A 25 -20.55 -4.91 -6.65
CA PHE A 25 -20.66 -5.72 -5.45
C PHE A 25 -21.94 -6.57 -5.47
N HIS A 26 -22.98 -6.14 -6.19
CA HIS A 26 -24.24 -6.87 -6.31
C HIS A 26 -24.08 -8.25 -6.97
N ARG A 27 -23.13 -8.45 -7.89
CA ARG A 27 -22.89 -9.78 -8.52
C ARG A 27 -22.13 -10.74 -7.59
N MET A 28 -21.20 -10.23 -6.79
CA MET A 28 -20.56 -11.02 -5.71
C MET A 28 -21.59 -11.32 -4.61
N ILE A 29 -22.39 -10.32 -4.23
CA ILE A 29 -23.55 -10.46 -3.34
C ILE A 29 -24.52 -11.51 -3.87
N LEU A 30 -24.91 -11.54 -5.14
CA LEU A 30 -25.86 -12.53 -5.65
C LEU A 30 -25.31 -13.96 -5.57
N LYS A 31 -24.00 -14.16 -5.85
CA LYS A 31 -23.37 -15.47 -5.65
C LYS A 31 -23.30 -15.87 -4.17
N ILE A 32 -22.98 -14.94 -3.27
CA ILE A 32 -22.87 -15.20 -1.83
C ILE A 32 -24.25 -15.26 -1.12
N ARG A 33 -25.27 -14.56 -1.64
CA ARG A 33 -26.64 -14.45 -1.10
C ARG A 33 -27.55 -15.58 -1.59
N ASN A 34 -27.34 -16.12 -2.78
CA ASN A 34 -28.12 -17.24 -3.34
C ASN A 34 -27.68 -18.62 -2.81
N GLY A 35 -27.06 -18.70 -1.63
CA GLY A 35 -26.79 -19.99 -0.97
C GLY A 35 -25.71 -20.85 -1.63
N TYR A 36 -24.93 -20.33 -2.59
CA TYR A 36 -23.62 -20.91 -2.90
C TYR A 36 -22.73 -20.62 -1.71
N THR A 37 -22.91 -21.40 -0.64
CA THR A 37 -21.84 -21.70 0.30
C THR A 37 -20.64 -21.96 -0.58
N PHE A 38 -19.64 -21.10 -0.47
CA PHE A 38 -18.34 -21.33 -1.07
C PHE A 38 -18.00 -22.80 -0.84
N ALA A 39 -18.08 -23.65 -1.86
CA ALA A 39 -18.02 -25.11 -1.72
C ALA A 39 -16.65 -25.52 -1.14
N GLY A 40 -16.46 -25.39 0.17
CA GLY A 40 -15.15 -25.40 0.83
C GLY A 40 -14.19 -24.24 0.48
N VAL A 41 -14.68 -23.10 -0.01
CA VAL A 41 -13.81 -21.94 -0.39
C VAL A 41 -13.82 -20.85 0.69
N GLN A 42 -12.66 -20.32 1.05
CA GLN A 42 -12.56 -19.20 2.00
C GLN A 42 -12.15 -17.91 1.27
N PRO A 43 -12.97 -16.84 1.33
CA PRO A 43 -12.67 -15.59 0.65
C PRO A 43 -11.65 -14.75 1.40
N PHE A 44 -10.71 -14.17 0.65
CA PHE A 44 -9.85 -13.05 1.04
C PHE A 44 -10.37 -11.80 0.36
N VAL A 45 -10.97 -10.88 1.11
CA VAL A 45 -11.56 -9.67 0.53
C VAL A 45 -10.61 -8.50 0.69
N THR A 46 -10.26 -7.87 -0.43
CA THR A 46 -9.48 -6.63 -0.48
C THR A 46 -10.42 -5.43 -0.54
N LEU A 47 -10.33 -4.55 0.46
CA LEU A 47 -11.19 -3.38 0.61
C LEU A 47 -10.85 -2.26 -0.38
N PHE A 48 -9.57 -2.11 -0.72
CA PHE A 48 -9.13 -1.07 -1.65
C PHE A 48 -8.10 -1.59 -2.63
N HIS A 49 -8.37 -1.40 -3.93
CA HIS A 49 -7.50 -1.82 -5.01
C HIS A 49 -7.39 -0.71 -6.07
N TRP A 50 -6.97 0.47 -5.60
CA TRP A 50 -6.57 1.62 -6.40
C TRP A 50 -7.72 2.41 -7.03
N ASP A 51 -8.94 2.09 -6.65
CA ASP A 51 -10.18 2.65 -7.15
C ASP A 51 -10.74 3.70 -6.18
N SER A 52 -9.97 4.77 -5.96
CA SER A 52 -10.42 5.92 -5.15
C SER A 52 -11.71 6.50 -5.75
N PRO A 53 -12.75 6.80 -4.93
CA PRO A 53 -13.94 7.45 -5.45
C PRO A 53 -13.60 8.83 -6.03
N GLN A 54 -13.94 9.07 -7.30
CA GLN A 54 -13.67 10.34 -8.00
C GLN A 54 -14.18 11.55 -7.21
N ALA A 55 -15.35 11.46 -6.59
CA ALA A 55 -15.91 12.55 -5.81
C ALA A 55 -15.07 12.94 -4.58
N LEU A 56 -14.28 12.03 -4.00
CA LEU A 56 -13.35 12.37 -2.90
C LEU A 56 -12.08 13.03 -3.44
N GLU A 57 -11.63 12.62 -4.63
CA GLU A 57 -10.58 13.33 -5.38
C GLU A 57 -11.03 14.77 -5.71
N ASP A 58 -12.24 14.96 -6.24
CA ASP A 58 -12.76 16.28 -6.58
C ASP A 58 -13.00 17.16 -5.34
N LYS A 59 -13.50 16.56 -4.24
CA LYS A 59 -13.86 17.30 -3.03
C LYS A 59 -12.65 17.82 -2.27
N TYR A 60 -11.58 17.04 -2.16
CA TYR A 60 -10.42 17.41 -1.35
C TYR A 60 -9.08 16.81 -1.81
N GLY A 61 -9.00 16.20 -2.99
CA GLY A 61 -7.78 15.57 -3.51
C GLY A 61 -7.49 14.17 -2.96
N GLY A 62 -8.55 13.47 -2.51
CA GLY A 62 -8.46 12.06 -2.10
C GLY A 62 -7.41 11.84 -1.02
N PHE A 63 -6.42 10.97 -1.31
CA PHE A 63 -5.39 10.63 -0.33
C PHE A 63 -4.41 11.76 0.02
N LEU A 64 -4.46 12.90 -0.66
CA LEU A 64 -3.69 14.08 -0.25
C LEU A 64 -4.25 14.73 1.02
N ASN A 65 -5.51 14.48 1.36
CA ASN A 65 -6.17 15.09 2.50
C ASN A 65 -6.43 14.07 3.62
N PRO A 66 -6.17 14.41 4.90
CA PRO A 66 -6.40 13.47 6.01
C PRO A 66 -7.87 13.06 6.20
N ASN A 67 -8.84 13.80 5.65
CA ASN A 67 -10.26 13.45 5.73
C ASN A 67 -10.56 12.06 5.13
N ILE A 68 -9.79 11.64 4.12
CA ILE A 68 -9.89 10.32 3.48
C ILE A 68 -9.81 9.16 4.48
N ILE A 69 -9.11 9.37 5.61
CA ILE A 69 -8.91 8.34 6.65
C ILE A 69 -10.25 7.97 7.28
N ASN A 70 -11.11 8.97 7.54
CA ASN A 70 -12.42 8.73 8.11
C ASN A 70 -13.39 8.16 7.08
N ASP A 71 -13.38 8.67 5.85
CA ASP A 71 -14.24 8.14 4.78
C ASP A 71 -13.90 6.67 4.47
N TYR A 72 -12.61 6.31 4.45
CA TYR A 72 -12.18 4.92 4.28
C TYR A 72 -12.60 4.03 5.45
N LYS A 73 -12.45 4.52 6.69
CA LYS A 73 -12.85 3.80 7.89
C LYS A 73 -14.36 3.53 7.91
N ASP A 74 -15.17 4.51 7.53
CA ASP A 74 -16.62 4.39 7.46
C ASP A 74 -17.04 3.38 6.37
N TYR A 75 -16.37 3.42 5.21
CA TYR A 75 -16.54 2.41 4.16
C TYR A 75 -16.19 1.00 4.64
N ALA A 76 -15.02 0.83 5.27
CA ALA A 76 -14.60 -0.44 5.83
C ALA A 76 -15.58 -0.96 6.89
N GLU A 77 -16.17 -0.07 7.70
CA GLU A 77 -17.21 -0.43 8.67
C GLU A 77 -18.42 -1.09 8.03
N VAL A 78 -18.92 -0.50 6.94
CA VAL A 78 -20.04 -1.06 6.17
C VAL A 78 -19.66 -2.44 5.67
N CYS A 79 -18.48 -2.62 5.05
CA CYS A 79 -18.04 -3.93 4.58
C CYS A 79 -17.96 -4.97 5.71
N PHE A 80 -17.38 -4.61 6.87
CA PHE A 80 -17.30 -5.54 8.00
C PHE A 80 -18.67 -5.93 8.53
N ARG A 81 -19.60 -4.97 8.63
CA ARG A 81 -20.96 -5.23 9.10
C ARG A 81 -21.73 -6.14 8.16
N GLU A 82 -21.70 -5.86 6.87
CA GLU A 82 -22.54 -6.57 5.89
C GLU A 82 -21.99 -7.95 5.49
N PHE A 83 -20.67 -8.18 5.56
CA PHE A 83 -20.05 -9.41 5.03
C PHE A 83 -19.21 -10.20 6.02
N GLY A 84 -18.95 -9.68 7.22
CA GLY A 84 -18.06 -10.33 8.18
C GLY A 84 -18.61 -11.62 8.81
N ASP A 85 -19.89 -11.92 8.59
CA ASP A 85 -20.48 -13.23 8.87
C ASP A 85 -19.80 -14.33 8.02
N ARG A 86 -19.49 -14.04 6.75
CA ARG A 86 -18.94 -14.97 5.75
C ARG A 86 -17.46 -14.74 5.44
N VAL A 87 -16.98 -13.50 5.53
CA VAL A 87 -15.59 -13.14 5.23
C VAL A 87 -14.73 -13.23 6.49
N LYS A 88 -13.72 -14.11 6.44
CA LYS A 88 -12.79 -14.33 7.56
C LYS A 88 -11.38 -13.77 7.33
N HIS A 89 -11.09 -13.29 6.12
CA HIS A 89 -9.80 -12.70 5.79
C HIS A 89 -10.00 -11.37 5.07
N TRP A 90 -9.58 -10.30 5.73
CA TRP A 90 -9.69 -8.94 5.26
C TRP A 90 -8.32 -8.39 4.89
N ILE A 91 -8.20 -7.89 3.66
CA ILE A 91 -7.05 -7.11 3.20
C ILE A 91 -7.55 -5.68 3.07
N THR A 92 -6.91 -4.76 3.78
CA THR A 92 -7.28 -3.33 3.76
C THR A 92 -6.87 -2.67 2.44
N PHE A 93 -5.57 -2.65 2.15
CA PHE A 93 -5.00 -2.07 0.94
C PHE A 93 -4.28 -3.15 0.14
N ASN A 94 -4.44 -3.12 -1.18
CA ASN A 94 -3.52 -3.74 -2.12
C ASN A 94 -2.46 -2.71 -2.54
N GLU A 95 -1.18 -3.03 -2.32
CA GLU A 95 -0.05 -2.31 -2.91
C GLU A 95 -0.14 -0.78 -2.78
N PRO A 96 -0.18 -0.24 -1.54
CA PRO A 96 -0.27 1.22 -1.36
C PRO A 96 0.91 1.98 -1.98
N TRP A 97 2.06 1.31 -2.15
CA TRP A 97 3.23 1.81 -2.88
C TRP A 97 2.88 2.17 -4.33
N ALA A 98 2.14 1.31 -5.04
CA ALA A 98 1.80 1.53 -6.45
C ALA A 98 0.95 2.79 -6.62
N VAL A 99 -0.03 3.00 -5.73
CA VAL A 99 -0.87 4.21 -5.72
C VAL A 99 -0.01 5.46 -5.51
N SER A 100 0.87 5.44 -4.50
CA SER A 100 1.70 6.61 -4.19
C SER A 100 2.73 6.94 -5.27
N VAL A 101 3.34 5.92 -5.88
CA VAL A 101 4.41 6.13 -6.87
C VAL A 101 3.83 6.32 -8.26
N ALA A 102 3.05 5.37 -8.76
CA ALA A 102 2.52 5.47 -10.12
C ALA A 102 1.46 6.58 -10.26
N GLY A 103 0.69 6.85 -9.20
CA GLY A 103 -0.38 7.85 -9.19
C GLY A 103 0.06 9.28 -8.85
N TYR A 104 1.03 9.44 -7.93
CA TYR A 104 1.43 10.77 -7.40
C TYR A 104 2.93 11.12 -7.56
N ALA A 105 3.78 10.20 -8.06
CA ALA A 105 5.19 10.50 -8.36
C ALA A 105 5.46 10.47 -9.87
N MET A 106 5.03 9.40 -10.55
CA MET A 106 5.24 9.19 -11.98
C MET A 106 4.09 9.75 -12.81
N GLY A 107 2.87 9.77 -12.27
CA GLY A 107 1.66 10.24 -12.95
C GLY A 107 1.20 9.36 -14.11
N VAL A 108 1.51 8.07 -14.07
CA VAL A 108 1.17 7.09 -15.13
C VAL A 108 -0.07 6.26 -14.81
N LEU A 109 -0.55 6.31 -13.57
CA LEU A 109 -1.85 5.78 -13.14
C LEU A 109 -2.67 6.89 -12.49
N ALA A 110 -3.96 6.65 -12.27
CA ALA A 110 -4.83 7.59 -11.57
C ALA A 110 -4.26 7.97 -10.17
N PRO A 111 -4.39 9.23 -9.73
CA PRO A 111 -5.06 10.34 -10.42
C PRO A 111 -4.21 11.06 -11.48
N GLY A 112 -3.02 10.56 -11.82
CA GLY A 112 -2.17 11.13 -12.87
C GLY A 112 -1.48 12.42 -12.43
N ARG A 113 -1.01 12.47 -11.17
CA ARG A 113 -0.33 13.64 -10.59
C ARG A 113 1.17 13.42 -10.53
N CYS A 114 1.92 14.42 -10.97
CA CYS A 114 3.37 14.39 -10.95
C CYS A 114 3.96 15.78 -11.21
N SER A 115 5.23 15.98 -10.91
CA SER A 115 5.97 17.16 -11.34
C SER A 115 6.13 17.16 -12.89
N PRO A 116 6.24 18.33 -13.55
CA PRO A 116 6.19 18.42 -15.02
C PRO A 116 7.27 17.64 -15.78
N TRP A 117 8.42 17.37 -15.14
CA TRP A 117 9.56 16.64 -15.73
C TRP A 117 9.49 15.12 -15.54
N GLU A 118 8.48 14.62 -14.84
CA GLU A 118 8.28 13.19 -14.63
C GLU A 118 7.66 12.50 -15.84
N MET A 119 7.61 11.17 -15.80
CA MET A 119 7.16 10.33 -16.93
C MET A 119 5.78 10.73 -17.47
N GLY A 120 4.82 11.02 -16.59
CA GLY A 120 3.46 11.40 -16.96
C GLY A 120 3.31 12.83 -17.51
N LYS A 121 4.36 13.68 -17.41
CA LYS A 121 4.35 15.08 -17.86
C LYS A 121 3.12 15.86 -17.37
N CYS A 122 2.79 15.68 -16.10
CA CYS A 122 1.52 16.15 -15.55
C CYS A 122 1.48 17.68 -15.45
N SER A 123 0.28 18.24 -15.65
CA SER A 123 0.03 19.67 -15.46
C SER A 123 -0.13 20.06 -13.99
N ALA A 124 -0.30 19.09 -13.10
CA ALA A 124 -0.45 19.28 -11.67
C ALA A 124 0.15 18.10 -10.89
N GLY A 125 0.60 18.41 -9.66
CA GLY A 125 1.22 17.45 -8.76
C GLY A 125 2.60 17.90 -8.29
N ASP A 126 3.07 17.27 -7.23
CA ASP A 126 4.42 17.47 -6.70
C ASP A 126 5.02 16.12 -6.30
N SER A 127 5.82 15.56 -7.20
CA SER A 127 6.49 14.28 -7.00
C SER A 127 7.51 14.29 -5.85
N ALA A 128 7.87 15.48 -5.35
CA ALA A 128 8.72 15.60 -4.18
C ALA A 128 7.97 15.38 -2.86
N SER A 129 6.66 15.66 -2.78
CA SER A 129 5.93 15.67 -1.50
C SER A 129 4.67 14.80 -1.49
N GLU A 130 3.89 14.81 -2.57
CA GLU A 130 2.59 14.14 -2.66
C GLU A 130 2.66 12.63 -2.39
N PRO A 131 3.63 11.86 -2.95
CA PRO A 131 3.75 10.42 -2.67
C PRO A 131 3.90 10.11 -1.18
N TYR A 132 4.60 10.98 -0.43
CA TYR A 132 4.83 10.84 1.00
C TYR A 132 3.60 11.14 1.83
N THR A 133 2.86 12.19 1.48
CA THR A 133 1.57 12.52 2.09
C THR A 133 0.55 11.40 1.87
N VAL A 134 0.42 10.93 0.63
CA VAL A 134 -0.52 9.86 0.24
C VAL A 134 -0.18 8.57 0.97
N SER A 135 1.08 8.15 0.99
CA SER A 135 1.51 6.94 1.72
C SER A 135 1.22 7.03 3.22
N HIS A 136 1.40 8.21 3.81
CA HIS A 136 1.11 8.44 5.22
C HIS A 136 -0.38 8.29 5.53
N HIS A 137 -1.26 8.89 4.73
CA HIS A 137 -2.70 8.76 4.91
C HIS A 137 -3.19 7.34 4.64
N GLN A 138 -2.65 6.63 3.65
CA GLN A 138 -2.96 5.20 3.41
C GLN A 138 -2.61 4.33 4.64
N LEU A 139 -1.43 4.53 5.25
CA LEU A 139 -1.03 3.79 6.47
C LEU A 139 -1.94 4.10 7.67
N LEU A 140 -2.36 5.36 7.83
CA LEU A 140 -3.29 5.74 8.89
C LEU A 140 -4.70 5.20 8.66
N ALA A 141 -5.20 5.21 7.41
CA ALA A 141 -6.48 4.64 7.01
C ALA A 141 -6.51 3.12 7.24
N HIS A 142 -5.43 2.42 6.86
CA HIS A 142 -5.21 1.01 7.17
C HIS A 142 -5.33 0.75 8.68
N ALA A 143 -4.56 1.49 9.49
CA ALA A 143 -4.52 1.28 10.93
C ALA A 143 -5.85 1.63 11.62
N ALA A 144 -6.58 2.63 11.11
CA ALA A 144 -7.92 2.98 11.57
C ALA A 144 -8.92 1.84 11.30
N ALA A 145 -8.93 1.25 10.10
CA ALA A 145 -9.78 0.12 9.75
C ALA A 145 -9.45 -1.13 10.59
N VAL A 146 -8.17 -1.41 10.83
CA VAL A 146 -7.73 -2.53 11.69
C VAL A 146 -8.19 -2.34 13.14
N LYS A 147 -8.00 -1.14 13.69
CA LYS A 147 -8.48 -0.81 15.04
C LYS A 147 -9.99 -0.97 15.15
N LEU A 148 -10.75 -0.49 14.16
CA LEU A 148 -12.19 -0.66 14.11
C LEU A 148 -12.59 -2.15 14.09
N TYR A 149 -11.99 -2.94 13.19
CA TYR A 149 -12.25 -4.37 13.08
C TYR A 149 -11.99 -5.09 14.41
N ARG A 150 -10.81 -4.87 15.00
CA ARG A 150 -10.41 -5.49 16.28
C ARG A 150 -11.37 -5.12 17.41
N LYS A 151 -11.79 -3.85 17.49
CA LYS A 151 -12.64 -3.36 18.57
C LYS A 151 -14.09 -3.84 18.46
N LYS A 152 -14.67 -3.81 17.25
CA LYS A 152 -16.12 -3.99 17.07
C LYS A 152 -16.51 -5.36 16.51
N TYR A 153 -15.67 -5.97 15.70
CA TYR A 153 -16.07 -7.11 14.86
C TYR A 153 -15.29 -8.39 15.15
N LYS A 154 -14.01 -8.30 15.57
CA LYS A 154 -13.13 -9.47 15.70
C LYS A 154 -13.63 -10.52 16.68
N VAL A 155 -14.23 -10.14 17.81
CA VAL A 155 -14.75 -11.08 18.82
C VAL A 155 -15.86 -11.97 18.25
N VAL A 156 -16.79 -11.36 17.50
CA VAL A 156 -17.95 -12.06 16.92
C VAL A 156 -17.57 -12.78 15.63
N GLN A 157 -16.86 -12.10 14.73
CA GLN A 157 -16.59 -12.58 13.38
C GLN A 157 -15.39 -13.53 13.32
N LYS A 158 -14.47 -13.44 14.28
CA LYS A 158 -13.26 -14.29 14.42
C LYS A 158 -12.36 -14.32 13.17
N GLY A 159 -12.41 -13.27 12.34
CA GLY A 159 -11.55 -13.15 11.17
C GLY A 159 -10.17 -12.56 11.48
N LYS A 160 -9.32 -12.57 10.46
CA LYS A 160 -8.00 -11.94 10.43
C LYS A 160 -8.01 -10.76 9.48
N ILE A 161 -7.23 -9.74 9.81
CA ILE A 161 -7.11 -8.53 8.99
C ILE A 161 -5.64 -8.19 8.73
N GLY A 162 -5.33 -7.75 7.52
CA GLY A 162 -3.97 -7.44 7.09
C GLY A 162 -3.92 -6.43 5.95
N ILE A 163 -2.74 -6.33 5.35
CA ILE A 163 -2.44 -5.48 4.20
C ILE A 163 -1.57 -6.28 3.22
N THR A 164 -1.73 -6.03 1.93
CA THR A 164 -0.88 -6.63 0.90
C THR A 164 0.11 -5.59 0.39
N LEU A 165 1.40 -5.89 0.52
CA LEU A 165 2.48 -5.03 0.04
C LEU A 165 3.11 -5.64 -1.21
N VAL A 166 3.46 -4.80 -2.18
CA VAL A 166 4.29 -5.21 -3.30
C VAL A 166 5.75 -5.00 -2.96
N SER A 167 6.58 -5.95 -3.36
CA SER A 167 8.04 -5.79 -3.32
C SER A 167 8.65 -6.51 -4.50
N ALA A 168 9.58 -5.83 -5.18
CA ALA A 168 10.63 -6.52 -5.91
C ALA A 168 11.72 -6.97 -4.93
N TRP A 169 12.60 -7.87 -5.37
CA TRP A 169 13.89 -8.08 -4.70
C TRP A 169 14.97 -7.23 -5.37
N PHE A 170 15.89 -6.69 -4.59
CA PHE A 170 16.99 -5.87 -5.11
C PHE A 170 18.32 -6.55 -4.83
N VAL A 171 19.06 -6.83 -5.90
CA VAL A 171 20.41 -7.38 -5.86
C VAL A 171 21.40 -6.25 -6.15
N PRO A 172 22.52 -6.12 -5.43
CA PRO A 172 23.55 -5.14 -5.78
C PRO A 172 24.04 -5.36 -7.21
N PHE A 173 24.22 -4.29 -7.99
CA PHE A 173 24.68 -4.39 -9.38
C PHE A 173 26.13 -4.88 -9.48
N SER A 174 26.98 -4.48 -8.53
CA SER A 174 28.34 -4.97 -8.37
C SER A 174 28.63 -5.41 -6.92
N HIS A 175 29.85 -5.87 -6.66
CA HIS A 175 30.33 -6.20 -5.31
C HIS A 175 30.77 -4.97 -4.50
N SER A 176 30.58 -3.75 -5.01
CA SER A 176 30.91 -2.53 -4.28
C SER A 176 29.98 -2.30 -3.09
N ASP A 177 30.50 -1.67 -2.03
CA ASP A 177 29.69 -1.28 -0.88
C ASP A 177 28.60 -0.26 -1.27
N SER A 178 28.87 0.59 -2.25
CA SER A 178 27.89 1.58 -2.75
C SER A 178 26.66 0.91 -3.35
N ASP A 179 26.84 -0.14 -4.15
CA ASP A 179 25.72 -0.85 -4.77
C ASP A 179 25.00 -1.75 -3.76
N SER A 180 25.73 -2.29 -2.79
CA SER A 180 25.14 -2.97 -1.63
C SER A 180 24.19 -2.04 -0.87
N ASP A 181 24.62 -0.80 -0.63
CA ASP A 181 23.79 0.21 0.01
C ASP A 181 22.65 0.69 -0.90
N ALA A 182 22.85 0.79 -2.21
CA ALA A 182 21.78 1.10 -3.16
C ALA A 182 20.65 0.05 -3.12
N ALA A 183 20.99 -1.24 -3.09
CA ALA A 183 20.02 -2.33 -2.95
C ALA A 183 19.23 -2.24 -1.64
N LYS A 184 19.89 -1.93 -0.51
CA LYS A 184 19.20 -1.73 0.78
C LYS A 184 18.24 -0.56 0.73
N ARG A 185 18.66 0.57 0.15
CA ARG A 185 17.79 1.75 -0.03
C ARG A 185 16.60 1.45 -0.94
N ALA A 186 16.79 0.71 -2.02
CA ALA A 186 15.70 0.30 -2.90
C ALA A 186 14.64 -0.54 -2.15
N ILE A 187 15.06 -1.50 -1.31
CA ILE A 187 14.15 -2.23 -0.43
C ILE A 187 13.44 -1.29 0.54
N ASP A 188 14.15 -0.35 1.15
CA ASP A 188 13.59 0.60 2.11
C ASP A 188 12.55 1.52 1.47
N PHE A 189 12.79 2.03 0.27
CA PHE A 189 11.86 2.91 -0.44
C PHE A 189 10.66 2.18 -1.04
N MET A 190 10.69 0.85 -1.15
CA MET A 190 9.57 0.06 -1.66
C MET A 190 8.82 -0.69 -0.54
N PHE A 191 9.47 -1.69 0.06
CA PHE A 191 8.87 -2.54 1.07
C PHE A 191 8.96 -1.93 2.47
N GLY A 192 10.16 -1.46 2.85
CA GLY A 192 10.42 -0.90 4.18
C GLY A 192 9.55 0.31 4.49
N TRP A 193 9.24 1.12 3.48
CA TRP A 193 8.45 2.34 3.59
C TRP A 193 7.07 2.10 4.22
N PHE A 194 6.47 0.94 3.93
CA PHE A 194 5.19 0.52 4.50
C PHE A 194 5.37 -0.48 5.64
N MET A 195 6.36 -1.36 5.57
CA MET A 195 6.56 -2.43 6.56
C MET A 195 7.16 -1.94 7.89
N ASP A 196 8.09 -0.99 7.87
CA ASP A 196 8.72 -0.47 9.08
C ASP A 196 7.73 0.32 9.96
N PRO A 197 6.82 1.15 9.42
CA PRO A 197 5.73 1.72 10.23
C PRO A 197 4.86 0.66 10.91
N LEU A 198 4.58 -0.45 10.24
CA LEU A 198 3.76 -1.53 10.78
C LEU A 198 4.48 -2.34 11.87
N THR A 199 5.80 -2.47 11.82
CA THR A 199 6.58 -3.27 12.80
C THR A 199 7.20 -2.43 13.89
N ARG A 200 7.71 -1.25 13.55
CA ARG A 200 8.48 -0.36 14.43
C ARG A 200 7.70 0.88 14.87
N GLY A 201 6.67 1.28 14.12
CA GLY A 201 5.89 2.48 14.38
C GLY A 201 6.52 3.76 13.79
N ASP A 202 7.53 3.64 12.94
CA ASP A 202 8.15 4.77 12.23
C ASP A 202 8.72 4.32 10.86
N TYR A 203 9.00 5.28 9.98
CA TYR A 203 9.60 5.03 8.66
C TYR A 203 11.08 4.59 8.74
N PRO A 204 11.62 3.93 7.69
CA PRO A 204 13.02 3.53 7.66
C PRO A 204 13.99 4.69 7.89
N LEU A 205 15.08 4.42 8.60
CA LEU A 205 16.10 5.43 8.92
C LEU A 205 16.78 6.01 7.68
N SER A 206 17.00 5.18 6.66
CA SER A 206 17.52 5.59 5.36
C SER A 206 16.63 6.66 4.71
N MET A 207 15.32 6.42 4.64
CA MET A 207 14.34 7.37 4.14
C MET A 207 14.30 8.65 4.97
N ARG A 208 14.32 8.55 6.31
CA ARG A 208 14.38 9.71 7.22
C ARG A 208 15.58 10.62 6.89
N ARG A 209 16.75 10.04 6.63
CA ARG A 209 17.99 10.78 6.31
C ARG A 209 17.96 11.40 4.91
N MET A 210 17.38 10.71 3.93
CA MET A 210 17.41 11.13 2.53
C MET A 210 16.29 12.10 2.16
N VAL A 211 15.06 11.79 2.58
CA VAL A 211 13.85 12.56 2.24
C VAL A 211 13.69 13.78 3.16
N ARG A 212 14.12 13.63 4.43
CA ARG A 212 14.10 14.68 5.46
C ARG A 212 12.68 15.21 5.72
N ASP A 213 12.49 16.52 5.68
CA ASP A 213 11.25 17.19 6.09
C ASP A 213 10.06 16.90 5.17
N ARG A 214 10.31 16.40 3.95
CA ARG A 214 9.24 15.95 3.05
C ARG A 214 8.61 14.63 3.48
N LEU A 215 9.28 13.84 4.33
CA LEU A 215 8.73 12.60 4.86
C LEU A 215 7.92 12.88 6.14
N PRO A 216 6.60 12.66 6.16
CA PRO A 216 5.77 12.95 7.32
C PRO A 216 6.27 12.27 8.60
N ARG A 217 6.00 12.88 9.75
CA ARG A 217 6.31 12.29 11.05
C ARG A 217 5.04 11.77 11.70
N PHE A 218 5.05 10.51 12.12
CA PHE A 218 3.99 9.99 12.96
C PHE A 218 4.03 10.69 14.31
N THR A 219 2.89 11.18 14.78
CA THR A 219 2.74 11.53 16.19
C THR A 219 2.87 10.28 17.05
N LYS A 220 3.12 10.44 18.35
CA LYS A 220 3.17 9.31 19.29
C LYS A 220 1.89 8.47 19.25
N GLN A 221 0.73 9.08 19.03
CA GLN A 221 -0.55 8.38 18.94
C GLN A 221 -0.67 7.61 17.63
N GLN A 222 -0.30 8.21 16.50
CA GLN A 222 -0.31 7.53 15.21
C GLN A 222 0.69 6.38 15.15
N SER A 223 1.91 6.56 15.68
CA SER A 223 2.92 5.52 15.78
C SER A 223 2.41 4.29 16.53
N LYS A 224 1.77 4.50 17.69
CA LYS A 224 1.11 3.43 18.46
C LYS A 224 -0.07 2.78 17.72
N LEU A 225 -0.78 3.55 16.90
CA LEU A 225 -1.93 3.06 16.13
C LEU A 225 -1.48 2.14 14.99
N VAL A 226 -0.43 2.53 14.26
CA VAL A 226 0.07 1.80 13.07
C VAL A 226 0.92 0.59 13.47
N LYS A 227 1.71 0.69 14.53
CA LYS A 227 2.55 -0.42 15.01
C LYS A 227 1.68 -1.61 15.42
N GLY A 228 1.91 -2.75 14.77
CA GLY A 228 1.18 -4.01 14.99
C GLY A 228 -0.23 -4.03 14.41
N ALA A 229 -0.57 -3.12 13.48
CA ALA A 229 -1.88 -3.04 12.85
C ALA A 229 -2.14 -4.15 11.81
N PHE A 230 -1.73 -5.40 12.06
CA PHE A 230 -2.01 -6.51 11.17
C PHE A 230 -2.04 -7.84 11.94
N ASP A 231 -2.79 -8.81 11.42
CA ASP A 231 -2.75 -10.21 11.82
C ASP A 231 -1.97 -11.06 10.81
N PHE A 232 -1.84 -10.58 9.56
CA PHE A 232 -1.01 -11.16 8.50
C PHE A 232 -0.55 -10.07 7.53
N ILE A 233 0.52 -10.36 6.77
CA ILE A 233 1.00 -9.53 5.67
C ILE A 233 0.90 -10.35 4.39
N GLY A 234 0.21 -9.81 3.38
CA GLY A 234 0.25 -10.33 2.02
C GLY A 234 1.45 -9.76 1.27
N ILE A 235 2.10 -10.56 0.44
CA ILE A 235 3.20 -10.12 -0.41
C ILE A 235 2.83 -10.39 -1.87
N ASN A 236 2.77 -9.33 -2.66
CA ASN A 236 2.77 -9.43 -4.11
C ASN A 236 4.23 -9.34 -4.58
N TYR A 237 4.69 -10.39 -5.24
CA TYR A 237 6.06 -10.50 -5.73
C TYR A 237 6.02 -10.90 -7.20
N TYR A 238 6.79 -10.20 -8.02
CA TYR A 238 6.79 -10.40 -9.47
C TYR A 238 8.20 -10.65 -10.01
N THR A 239 9.17 -9.84 -9.60
CA THR A 239 10.51 -9.87 -10.18
C THR A 239 11.57 -9.39 -9.19
N ALA A 240 12.83 -9.56 -9.58
CA ALA A 240 13.98 -8.99 -8.94
C ALA A 240 14.71 -8.05 -9.91
N ASN A 241 15.29 -6.97 -9.38
CA ASN A 241 16.10 -6.02 -10.13
C ASN A 241 17.49 -5.92 -9.54
N TYR A 242 18.47 -5.54 -10.35
CA TYR A 242 19.74 -5.05 -9.86
C TYR A 242 19.61 -3.57 -9.46
N ALA A 243 20.38 -3.18 -8.44
CA ALA A 243 20.43 -1.82 -7.93
C ALA A 243 21.86 -1.28 -8.00
N ASP A 244 22.03 -0.18 -8.73
CA ASP A 244 23.29 0.54 -8.90
C ASP A 244 23.21 1.90 -8.19
N ASN A 245 24.29 2.33 -7.57
CA ASN A 245 24.32 3.56 -6.78
C ASN A 245 24.36 4.82 -7.67
N LEU A 246 23.44 5.75 -7.42
CA LEU A 246 23.44 7.05 -8.10
C LEU A 246 23.98 8.18 -7.21
N PRO A 247 24.64 9.20 -7.81
CA PRO A 247 24.92 10.45 -7.10
C PRO A 247 23.61 11.20 -6.75
N PRO A 248 23.67 12.21 -5.87
CA PRO A 248 22.52 13.09 -5.62
C PRO A 248 21.98 13.71 -6.92
N SER A 249 20.65 13.84 -7.04
CA SER A 249 20.06 14.53 -8.20
C SER A 249 20.44 16.02 -8.23
N ASN A 250 20.50 16.61 -9.43
CA ASN A 250 20.81 18.02 -9.68
C ASN A 250 19.67 18.96 -9.26
N GLY A 251 19.17 18.85 -8.02
CA GLY A 251 18.13 19.70 -7.46
C GLY A 251 16.69 19.30 -7.79
N LEU A 252 16.47 18.41 -8.77
CA LEU A 252 15.15 17.83 -9.07
C LEU A 252 14.78 16.83 -7.97
N LYS A 253 14.04 17.31 -6.97
CA LYS A 253 13.51 16.50 -5.88
C LYS A 253 12.32 15.69 -6.39
N SER A 254 12.34 14.39 -6.14
CA SER A 254 11.26 13.47 -6.47
C SER A 254 11.44 12.20 -5.65
N TYR A 255 10.34 11.54 -5.31
CA TYR A 255 10.39 10.16 -4.81
C TYR A 255 11.28 9.27 -5.71
N ASN A 256 11.19 9.44 -7.03
CA ASN A 256 11.91 8.62 -8.01
C ASN A 256 13.45 8.78 -7.93
N THR A 257 13.95 9.88 -7.37
CA THR A 257 15.39 10.15 -7.25
C THR A 257 15.91 10.03 -5.82
N ASP A 258 15.02 10.00 -4.82
CA ASP A 258 15.38 10.07 -3.40
C ASP A 258 16.14 8.83 -2.90
N ALA A 259 15.83 7.65 -3.45
CA ALA A 259 16.52 6.41 -3.10
C ALA A 259 17.99 6.38 -3.58
N ARG A 260 18.34 7.24 -4.56
CA ARG A 260 19.65 7.27 -5.21
C ARG A 260 20.11 5.89 -5.67
N ALA A 261 19.21 5.18 -6.32
CA ALA A 261 19.44 3.85 -6.84
C ALA A 261 18.84 3.77 -8.25
N ASN A 262 19.64 3.35 -9.22
CA ASN A 262 19.13 2.95 -10.53
C ASN A 262 18.71 1.49 -10.47
N LEU A 263 17.55 1.15 -11.03
CA LEU A 263 16.97 -0.19 -10.97
C LEU A 263 16.86 -0.78 -12.38
N THR A 264 17.44 -1.96 -12.59
CA THR A 264 17.45 -2.61 -13.90
C THR A 264 17.15 -4.11 -13.79
N GLY A 265 16.41 -4.66 -14.76
CA GLY A 265 16.21 -6.11 -14.88
C GLY A 265 17.42 -6.88 -15.42
N GLU A 266 18.39 -6.15 -15.99
CA GLU A 266 19.59 -6.69 -16.63
C GLU A 266 20.84 -6.28 -15.85
N SER A 267 21.64 -7.26 -15.44
CA SER A 267 23.06 -7.04 -15.10
C SER A 267 23.92 -7.35 -16.32
N TRP A 268 25.21 -6.99 -16.29
CA TRP A 268 26.25 -7.37 -17.27
C TRP A 268 26.08 -8.82 -17.81
N GLY A 269 25.24 -9.00 -18.84
CA GLY A 269 24.92 -10.29 -19.48
C GLY A 269 24.05 -11.29 -18.69
N LYS A 270 23.39 -10.94 -17.58
CA LYS A 270 22.53 -11.88 -16.83
C LYS A 270 21.18 -11.29 -16.40
N ILE A 271 20.11 -12.07 -16.61
CA ILE A 271 18.75 -11.80 -16.15
C ILE A 271 18.63 -12.19 -14.67
N SER A 272 18.02 -11.33 -13.86
CA SER A 272 17.74 -11.62 -12.45
C SER A 272 16.63 -12.67 -12.31
N TYR A 273 16.90 -13.77 -11.61
CA TYR A 273 15.90 -14.74 -11.17
C TYR A 273 15.98 -14.91 -9.66
N GLY A 274 14.91 -14.63 -8.93
CA GLY A 274 14.84 -14.97 -7.51
C GLY A 274 13.41 -15.07 -7.03
N ASN A 275 13.02 -16.20 -6.44
CA ASN A 275 11.68 -16.37 -5.84
C ASN A 275 11.73 -16.90 -4.38
N GLN A 276 12.77 -17.64 -3.98
CA GLN A 276 12.81 -18.26 -2.64
C GLN A 276 13.68 -17.52 -1.60
N HIS A 277 14.81 -16.93 -1.99
CA HIS A 277 15.68 -16.21 -1.05
C HIS A 277 15.05 -14.88 -0.60
N SER A 278 14.40 -14.18 -1.52
CA SER A 278 13.73 -12.89 -1.29
C SER A 278 12.63 -12.99 -0.22
N VAL A 279 11.72 -13.97 -0.34
CA VAL A 279 10.60 -14.16 0.60
C VAL A 279 11.10 -14.55 2.00
N LYS A 280 12.16 -15.36 2.11
CA LYS A 280 12.77 -15.69 3.41
C LYS A 280 13.33 -14.44 4.10
N THR A 281 14.03 -13.58 3.37
CA THR A 281 14.62 -12.35 3.93
C THR A 281 13.54 -11.32 4.32
N MET A 282 12.49 -11.17 3.51
CA MET A 282 11.33 -10.36 3.88
C MET A 282 10.69 -10.86 5.18
N ARG A 283 10.55 -12.18 5.35
CA ARG A 283 10.03 -12.77 6.60
C ARG A 283 10.91 -12.43 7.81
N LYS A 284 12.24 -12.50 7.71
CA LYS A 284 13.14 -12.11 8.80
C LYS A 284 12.93 -10.67 9.24
N ARG A 285 12.87 -9.74 8.27
CA ARG A 285 12.63 -8.31 8.55
C ARG A 285 11.30 -8.06 9.27
N CYS A 286 10.27 -8.86 9.00
CA CYS A 286 8.95 -8.70 9.61
C CYS A 286 8.81 -9.32 11.00
N PHE A 287 9.51 -10.42 11.29
CA PHE A 287 9.20 -11.28 12.44
C PHE A 287 10.39 -11.56 13.39
N GLU A 288 11.61 -11.10 13.07
CA GLU A 288 12.82 -11.26 13.91
C GLU A 288 13.29 -9.92 14.51
N VAL A 289 12.37 -8.99 14.80
CA VAL A 289 12.66 -7.67 15.42
C VAL A 289 12.55 -7.70 16.93
#